data_AF-A0A914NZ49-F1
#
_entry.id   AF-A0A914NZ49-F1
#
_cell.length_a   1.000
_cell.length_b   1.000
_cell.length_c   1.000
_cell.angle_alpha   90.00
_cell.angle_beta   90.00
_cell.angle_gamma   90.00
#
_symmetry.space_group_name_H-M   'P 1'
#
loop_
_entity.id
_entity.type
_entity.pdbx_description
1 polymer ?
#
loop_
_entity_poly.entity_id
_entity_poly.type
_entity_poly.pdbx_seq_one_letter_code
_entity_poly.pdbx_strand_id
1 'polypeptide(L)' 'MIGGVYSENITLFFRNSPYRVASELIVEAGATMTIETGVQMYFDTGVGLKVYGTIRAIVSYFNNNHPQLILYHLYS' A
#
# COMPACT_ATOMS: atom_id res chain seq x y z
N MET A 1 -5.01 -9.08 -7.70
CA MET A 1 -3.59 -9.46 -7.87
C MET A 1 -2.84 -8.20 -8.29
N ILE A 2 -1.60 -8.03 -7.83
CA ILE A 2 -0.74 -6.89 -8.17
C ILE A 2 0.64 -7.38 -8.59
N GLY A 3 1.42 -6.50 -9.21
CA GLY A 3 2.77 -6.77 -9.70
C GLY A 3 3.14 -5.81 -10.83
N GLY A 4 4.39 -5.84 -11.25
CA GLY A 4 4.93 -4.92 -12.24
C GLY A 4 5.47 -3.62 -11.64
N VAL A 5 5.63 -2.63 -12.51
CA VAL A 5 6.30 -1.35 -12.20
C VAL A 5 5.25 -0.28 -11.90
N TYR A 6 5.41 0.39 -10.77
CA TYR A 6 4.60 1.52 -10.33
C TYR A 6 5.46 2.78 -10.35
N SER A 7 5.30 3.57 -11.41
CA SER A 7 5.95 4.88 -11.61
C SER A 7 5.17 6.04 -10.99
N GLU A 8 3.93 5.78 -10.57
CA GLU A 8 3.00 6.75 -10.01
C GLU A 8 2.55 6.35 -8.60
N ASN A 9 1.99 7.31 -7.87
CA ASN A 9 1.45 7.07 -6.53
C ASN A 9 0.27 6.09 -6.58
N ILE A 10 0.30 5.09 -5.70
CA ILE A 10 -0.77 4.11 -5.54
C ILE A 10 -1.15 3.93 -4.08
N THR A 11 -2.43 3.66 -3.82
CA THR A 11 -2.92 3.28 -2.49
C THR A 11 -3.45 1.84 -2.51
N LEU A 12 -2.91 1.00 -1.64
CA LEU A 12 -3.46 -0.32 -1.32
C LEU A 12 -4.48 -0.15 -0.18
N PHE A 13 -5.75 -0.44 -0.48
CA PHE A 13 -6.86 -0.25 0.44
C PHE A 13 -7.15 -1.52 1.22
N PHE A 14 -7.49 -1.38 2.50
CA PHE A 14 -7.85 -2.51 3.36
C PHE A 14 -9.05 -3.29 2.80
N ARG A 15 -10.06 -2.58 2.28
CA ARG A 15 -11.26 -3.20 1.69
C ARG A 15 -10.97 -4.13 0.50
N ASN A 16 -9.81 -3.95 -0.15
CA ASN A 16 -9.38 -4.74 -1.30
C ASN A 16 -8.36 -5.82 -0.89
N SER A 17 -8.07 -5.96 0.40
CA SER A 17 -7.19 -6.98 0.95
C SER A 17 -7.88 -8.35 0.97
N PRO A 18 -7.16 -9.47 0.74
CA PRO A 18 -5.72 -9.56 0.53
C PRO A 18 -5.24 -9.28 -0.89
N TYR A 19 -4.04 -8.70 -0.99
CA TYR A 19 -3.34 -8.51 -2.26
C TYR A 19 -2.38 -9.67 -2.51
N ARG A 20 -2.66 -10.47 -3.54
CA ARG A 20 -1.67 -11.44 -4.06
C ARG A 20 -0.70 -10.76 -5.01
N VAL A 21 0.59 -10.82 -4.69
CA VAL A 21 1.72 -10.31 -5.48
C VAL A 21 2.24 -11.47 -6.33
N ALA A 22 1.82 -11.50 -7.59
CA ALA A 22 2.06 -12.63 -8.49
C ALA A 22 3.27 -12.43 -9.42
N SER A 23 3.84 -11.23 -9.46
CA SER A 23 5.06 -10.90 -10.20
C SER A 23 5.82 -9.81 -9.45
N GLU A 24 7.09 -9.61 -9.83
CA GLU A 24 7.97 -8.65 -9.16
C GLU A 24 7.30 -7.27 -9.07
N LEU A 25 7.23 -6.75 -7.86
CA LEU A 25 6.56 -5.48 -7.55
C LEU A 25 7.64 -4.41 -7.38
N ILE A 26 7.67 -3.43 -8.27
CA ILE A 26 8.68 -2.35 -8.27
C ILE A 26 7.99 -1.03 -8.03
N VAL A 27 8.40 -0.30 -7.00
CA VAL A 27 8.01 1.09 -6.76
C VAL A 27 9.16 1.98 -7.20
N GLU A 28 9.00 2.71 -8.30
CA GLU A 28 10.08 3.54 -8.86
C GLU A 28 10.36 4.78 -8.03
N ALA A 29 11.53 5.39 -8.26
CA ALA A 29 11.88 6.66 -7.65
C ALA A 29 10.83 7.73 -8.00
N GLY A 30 10.41 8.51 -7.00
CA GLY A 30 9.34 9.51 -7.15
C GLY A 30 7.93 8.97 -6.91
N ALA A 31 7.72 7.65 -6.96
CA ALA A 31 6.43 7.04 -6.63
C ALA A 31 6.31 6.74 -5.13
N THR A 32 5.09 6.84 -4.61
CA THR A 32 4.73 6.44 -3.25
C THR A 32 3.63 5.37 -3.28
N MET A 33 3.93 4.20 -2.71
CA MET A 33 2.93 3.19 -2.40
C MET A 33 2.44 3.40 -0.97
N THR A 34 1.20 3.89 -0.84
CA THR A 34 0.52 4.04 0.43
C THR A 34 -0.24 2.75 0.76
N ILE A 35 -0.07 2.21 1.96
CA ILE A 35 -0.71 0.96 2.40
C ILE A 35 -1.60 1.28 3.59
N GLU A 36 -2.91 1.04 3.46
CA GLU A 36 -3.83 1.17 4.58
C GLU A 36 -3.55 0.14 5.68
N THR A 37 -3.81 0.54 6.92
CA THR A 37 -3.68 -0.35 8.07
C THR A 37 -4.56 -1.59 7.89
N GLY A 38 -3.99 -2.76 8.21
CA GLY A 38 -4.66 -4.05 8.08
C GLY A 38 -4.52 -4.70 6.71
N VAL A 39 -3.94 -4.03 5.70
CA VAL A 39 -3.69 -4.66 4.40
C VAL A 39 -2.73 -5.84 4.55
N GLN A 40 -3.18 -7.01 4.13
CA GLN A 40 -2.40 -8.22 3.96
C GLN A 40 -1.91 -8.36 2.50
N MET A 41 -0.63 -8.70 2.34
CA MET A 41 -0.01 -9.03 1.05
C MET A 41 0.57 -10.44 1.09
N TYR A 42 0.30 -11.24 0.05
CA TYR A 42 0.86 -12.58 -0.11
C TYR A 42 1.72 -12.62 -1.36
N PHE A 43 2.98 -13.04 -1.21
CA PHE A 43 3.93 -13.14 -2.31
C PHE A 43 3.99 -14.57 -2.81
N ASP A 44 3.86 -14.75 -4.12
CA ASP A 44 4.14 -16.04 -4.75
C ASP A 44 5.64 -16.39 -4.59
N THR A 45 5.96 -17.68 -4.63
CA THR A 45 7.33 -18.16 -4.43
C THR A 45 8.30 -17.52 -5.44
N GLY A 46 9.39 -16.93 -4.94
CA GLY A 46 10.39 -16.26 -5.77
C GLY A 46 10.02 -14.85 -6.22
N VAL A 47 8.85 -14.32 -5.81
CA VAL A 47 8.43 -12.96 -6.08
C VAL A 47 8.81 -12.03 -4.94
N GLY A 48 9.39 -10.87 -5.27
CA GLY A 48 9.81 -9.86 -4.31
C GLY A 48 9.19 -8.48 -4.55
N LEU A 49 9.46 -7.59 -3.60
CA LEU A 49 9.12 -6.17 -3.64
C LEU A 49 10.42 -5.36 -3.62
N LYS A 50 10.64 -4.55 -4.66
CA LYS A 50 11.75 -3.60 -4.76
C LYS A 50 11.22 -2.19 -4.66
N VAL A 51 11.85 -1.37 -3.83
CA VAL A 51 11.42 0.00 -3.55
C VAL A 51 12.58 0.94 -3.81
N TYR A 52 12.47 1.70 -4.89
CA TYR A 52 13.33 2.84 -5.20
C TYR A 52 12.68 4.17 -4.79
N GLY A 53 11.35 4.19 -4.68
CA GLY A 53 10.56 5.30 -4.15
C GLY A 53 10.26 5.18 -2.66
N THR A 54 9.00 5.44 -2.28
CA THR A 54 8.56 5.42 -0.87
C THR A 54 7.46 4.38 -0.65
N ILE A 55 7.54 3.64 0.45
CA ILE A 55 6.40 2.92 1.02
C ILE A 55 5.98 3.63 2.30
N ARG A 56 4.67 3.87 2.43
CA ARG A 56 4.09 4.50 3.62
C ARG A 56 2.88 3.72 4.10
N ALA A 57 2.88 3.30 5.35
CA ALA A 57 1.68 2.80 6.00
C ALA A 57 0.84 3.97 6.53
N ILE A 58 -0.48 3.91 6.36
CA ILE A 58 -1.41 4.91 6.90
C ILE A 58 -2.46 4.25 7.77
N VAL A 59 -2.81 4.90 8.88
CA VAL A 59 -3.92 4.46 9.72
C VAL A 59 -5.19 5.17 9.28
N SER A 60 -6.18 4.40 8.83
CA SER A 60 -7.54 4.87 8.64
C SER A 60 -8.35 4.50 9.88
N TYR A 61 -8.61 5.48 10.75
CA TYR A 61 -9.51 5.29 11.87
C TYR A 61 -10.95 5.46 11.38
N PHE A 62 -11.72 4.36 11.37
CA PHE A 62 -13.17 4.43 11.17
C PHE A 62 -13.84 4.88 12.47
N ASN A 63 -14.25 6.13 12.48
CA ASN A 63 -15.04 6.74 13.53
C ASN A 63 -16.54 6.48 13.23
N ASN A 64 -17.19 5.64 14.03
CA ASN A 64 -18.62 5.31 13.86
C ASN A 64 -19.57 6.52 14.04
N ASN A 65 -19.08 7.63 14.58
CA ASN A 65 -19.80 8.88 14.80
C ASN A 65 -19.49 9.94 13.71
N HIS A 66 -18.59 9.66 12.76
CA HIS A 66 -18.18 10.58 11.68
C HIS A 66 -17.57 9.75 10.53
N PRO A 67 -18.34 9.37 9.49
CA PRO A 67 -17.91 8.48 8.41
C PRO A 67 -17.01 9.20 7.39
N GLN A 68 -15.94 9.84 7.87
CA GLN A 68 -14.95 10.52 7.04
C GLN A 68 -13.58 9.89 7.33
N LEU A 69 -12.87 9.50 6.27
CA LEU A 69 -11.54 8.91 6.33
C LEU A 69 -10.53 10.00 6.74
N ILE A 70 -10.12 10.06 8.02
CA ILE A 70 -9.12 11.03 8.48
C ILE A 70 -7.72 10.41 8.37
N LEU A 71 -6.92 10.91 7.42
CA LEU A 71 -5.51 10.57 7.26
C LEU A 71 -4.67 11.37 8.25
N TYR A 72 -4.26 10.77 9.37
CA TYR A 72 -3.30 11.42 10.28
C TYR A 72 -1.87 11.26 9.73
N HIS A 73 -1.29 12.35 9.22
CA HIS A 73 0.14 12.46 8.99
C HIS A 73 0.85 12.72 10.34
N LEU A 74 1.54 11.71 10.88
CA LEU A 74 2.47 11.88 11.98
C LEU A 74 3.89 12.00 11.39
N TYR A 75 4.43 13.21 11.36
CA TYR A 75 5.88 13.41 11.35
C TYR A 75 6.31 13.65 12.81
N SER A 76 7.23 12.83 13.33
CA SER A 76 8.00 13.13 14.53
C SER A 76 9.31 13.82 14.15
#